data_AF-A0A3M2F292-F1
#
_entry.id   AF-A0A3M2F292-F1
#
_cell.length_a   1.000
_cell.length_b   1.000
_cell.length_c   1.000
_cell.angle_alpha   90.00
_cell.angle_beta   90.00
_cell.angle_gamma   90.00
#
_symmetry.space_group_name_H-M   'P 1'
#
loop_
_entity.id
_entity.type
_entity.pdbx_description
1 polymer ?
#
loop_
_entity_poly.entity_id
_entity_poly.type
_entity_poly.pdbx_seq_one_letter_code
_entity_poly.pdbx_strand_id
1 'polypeptide(L)'
;MWNLIRVAGHVSSGHAIILHAWMRFAHPRSWRHYMSQAQSERRLASGWRRIVEQHRIRVSVLFALVALYFARPSWDSIMLGLPVIAIGEGVRIWASGHIQKMAEVTRTGPYSLCRHPLYLGHAFITLGFLLAAANLWLLLAGMVVFLLIFVPTMDREEGDLVRHFGEEYRQYMQAVPRFIPRFSADLLRGRFDWSLVAKHREWNNVLGLIGGLIGLVLLGWWRGSL
;
A
#
# COMPACT_ATOMS: atom_id res chain seq x y z
N MET A 1 28.61 -5.23 26.44
CA MET A 1 27.81 -3.99 26.57
C MET A 1 27.02 -3.62 25.31
N TRP A 2 27.52 -3.91 24.10
CA TRP A 2 26.80 -3.65 22.84
C TRP A 2 25.59 -4.58 22.55
N ASN A 3 25.55 -5.79 23.11
CA ASN A 3 24.42 -6.72 22.91
C ASN A 3 23.13 -6.35 23.67
N LEU A 4 23.19 -5.47 24.69
CA LEU A 4 21.99 -5.04 25.42
C LEU A 4 21.16 -3.99 24.65
N ILE A 5 21.79 -3.25 23.72
CA ILE A 5 21.14 -2.17 22.97
C ILE A 5 20.25 -2.72 21.85
N ARG A 6 20.60 -3.86 21.26
CA ARG A 6 19.81 -4.47 20.17
C ARG A 6 18.51 -5.13 20.68
N VAL A 7 18.44 -5.49 21.96
CA VAL A 7 17.25 -6.08 22.60
C VAL A 7 16.20 -5.03 23.00
N ALA A 8 16.61 -3.77 23.17
CA ALA A 8 15.72 -2.68 23.62
C ALA A 8 14.67 -2.22 22.58
N GLY A 9 14.78 -2.65 21.32
CA GLY A 9 13.82 -2.34 20.26
C GLY A 9 12.46 -3.06 20.37
N HIS A 10 12.28 -3.93 21.39
CA HIS A 10 11.05 -4.73 21.58
C HIS A 10 10.43 -4.60 22.99
N VAL A 11 10.89 -3.67 23.83
CA VAL A 11 10.40 -3.56 25.21
C VAL A 11 9.28 -2.52 25.32
N SER A 12 8.21 -2.89 26.05
CA SER A 12 7.02 -2.08 26.31
C SER A 12 7.34 -0.66 26.83
N SER A 13 6.47 0.29 26.46
CA SER A 13 6.66 1.75 26.49
C SER A 13 7.13 2.36 27.83
N GLY A 14 6.92 1.68 28.96
CA GLY A 14 7.35 2.17 30.29
C GLY A 14 8.84 1.97 30.59
N HIS A 15 9.43 0.84 30.20
CA HIS A 15 10.84 0.54 30.48
C HIS A 15 11.79 1.32 29.59
N ALA A 16 11.37 1.64 28.36
CA ALA A 16 12.15 2.45 27.43
C ALA A 16 12.41 3.88 27.96
N ILE A 17 11.47 4.46 28.72
CA ILE A 17 11.59 5.81 29.29
C ILE A 17 12.63 5.83 30.41
N ILE A 18 12.63 4.82 31.29
CA ILE A 18 13.59 4.70 32.41
C ILE A 18 15.00 4.45 31.88
N LEU A 19 15.15 3.58 30.87
CA LEU A 19 16.42 3.34 30.18
C LEU A 19 16.94 4.59 29.45
N HIS A 20 16.06 5.33 28.77
CA HIS A 20 16.41 6.60 28.12
C HIS A 20 16.85 7.65 29.16
N ALA A 21 16.15 7.75 30.28
CA ALA A 21 16.50 8.69 31.36
C ALA A 21 17.84 8.32 32.02
N TRP A 22 18.06 7.04 32.33
CA TRP A 22 19.31 6.57 32.94
C TRP A 22 20.50 6.73 31.98
N MET A 23 20.38 6.35 30.70
CA MET A 23 21.47 6.53 29.72
C MET A 23 21.83 8.01 29.50
N ARG A 24 20.83 8.90 29.50
CA ARG A 24 21.04 10.35 29.41
C ARG A 24 21.88 10.89 30.58
N PHE A 25 21.69 10.36 31.78
CA PHE A 25 22.40 10.79 32.99
C PHE A 25 23.76 10.09 33.18
N ALA A 26 23.82 8.76 33.04
CA ALA A 26 25.02 7.97 33.30
C ALA A 26 26.10 8.10 32.21
N HIS A 27 25.69 8.29 30.95
CA HIS A 27 26.63 8.36 29.82
C HIS A 27 26.27 9.46 28.81
N PRO A 28 26.44 10.76 29.17
CA PRO A 28 25.98 11.88 28.35
C PRO A 28 26.68 12.02 26.99
N ARG A 29 27.93 11.54 26.85
CA ARG A 29 28.67 11.55 25.57
C ARG A 29 28.15 10.48 24.60
N SER A 30 27.93 9.25 25.05
CA SER A 30 27.40 8.18 24.21
C SER A 30 25.90 8.37 23.92
N TRP A 31 25.15 8.96 24.86
CA TRP A 31 23.75 9.36 24.66
C TRP A 31 23.58 10.33 23.48
N ARG A 32 24.43 11.36 23.38
CA ARG A 32 24.41 12.29 22.24
C ARG A 32 24.71 11.58 20.92
N HIS A 33 25.65 10.64 20.92
CA HIS A 33 25.98 9.86 19.73
C HIS A 33 24.82 8.93 19.33
N TYR A 34 24.23 8.20 20.29
CA TYR A 34 23.04 7.36 20.07
C TYR A 34 21.84 8.16 19.57
N MET A 35 21.53 9.31 20.18
CA MET A 35 20.43 10.17 19.74
C MET A 35 20.70 10.77 18.35
N SER A 36 21.94 11.14 18.03
CA SER A 36 22.31 11.61 16.70
C SER A 36 22.17 10.52 15.63
N GLN A 37 22.58 9.28 15.94
CA GLN A 37 22.42 8.14 15.05
C GLN A 37 20.94 7.78 14.87
N ALA A 38 20.18 7.65 15.96
CA ALA A 38 18.74 7.38 15.92
C ALA A 38 17.94 8.48 15.20
N GLN A 39 18.31 9.75 15.36
CA GLN A 39 17.72 10.86 14.59
C GLN A 39 18.13 10.81 13.12
N SER A 40 19.39 10.48 12.80
CA SER A 40 19.84 10.33 11.41
C SER A 40 19.14 9.16 10.71
N GLU A 41 18.98 8.02 11.36
CA GLU A 41 18.27 6.86 10.84
C GLU A 41 16.79 7.18 10.62
N ARG A 42 16.13 7.87 11.57
CA ARG A 42 14.75 8.35 11.41
C ARG A 42 14.62 9.39 10.28
N ARG A 43 15.61 10.28 10.09
CA ARG A 43 15.64 11.25 8.98
C ARG A 43 15.85 10.57 7.64
N LEU A 44 16.78 9.64 7.54
CA LEU A 44 17.02 8.87 6.31
C LEU A 44 15.79 8.02 5.97
N ALA A 45 15.22 7.32 6.97
CA ALA A 45 14.01 6.53 6.81
C ALA A 45 12.78 7.36 6.40
N SER A 46 12.70 8.65 6.79
CA SER A 46 11.63 9.55 6.34
C SER A 46 11.93 10.24 5.00
N GLY A 47 13.21 10.43 4.66
CA GLY A 47 13.65 11.07 3.41
C GLY A 47 13.33 10.24 2.16
N TRP A 48 13.72 8.96 2.15
CA TRP A 48 13.47 8.10 0.97
C TRP A 48 11.98 7.87 0.73
N ARG A 49 11.16 7.76 1.79
CA ARG A 49 9.70 7.60 1.70
C ARG A 49 9.06 8.79 1.00
N ARG A 50 9.50 10.01 1.33
CA ARG A 50 9.03 11.24 0.70
C ARG A 50 9.42 11.33 -0.77
N ILE A 51 10.63 10.88 -1.12
CA ILE A 51 11.09 10.83 -2.52
C ILE A 51 10.24 9.85 -3.33
N VAL A 52 10.01 8.64 -2.81
CA VAL A 52 9.17 7.62 -3.46
C VAL A 52 7.77 8.17 -3.73
N GLU A 53 7.17 8.90 -2.79
CA GLU A 53 5.82 9.44 -2.98
C GLU A 53 5.75 10.56 -4.00
N GLN A 54 6.71 11.49 -3.97
CA GLN A 54 6.81 12.58 -4.95
C GLN A 54 7.03 12.06 -6.38
N HIS A 55 7.74 10.94 -6.51
CA HIS A 55 8.08 10.34 -7.79
C HIS A 55 7.19 9.16 -8.14
N ARG A 56 6.28 8.74 -7.27
CA ARG A 56 5.44 7.54 -7.46
C ARG A 56 4.76 7.55 -8.81
N ILE A 57 4.08 8.65 -9.14
CA ILE A 57 3.36 8.79 -10.41
C ILE A 57 4.32 8.66 -11.59
N ARG A 58 5.49 9.31 -11.53
CA ARG A 58 6.50 9.26 -12.60
C ARG A 58 7.06 7.85 -12.77
N VAL A 59 7.37 7.17 -11.66
CA VAL A 59 7.87 5.79 -11.66
C VAL A 59 6.81 4.84 -12.20
N SER A 60 5.55 4.97 -11.77
CA SER A 60 4.44 4.16 -12.28
C SER A 60 4.20 4.38 -13.77
N VAL A 61 4.24 5.63 -14.24
CA VAL A 61 4.11 5.94 -15.68
C VAL A 61 5.28 5.39 -16.48
N LEU A 62 6.52 5.57 -16.02
CA LEU A 62 7.70 5.03 -16.68
C LEU A 62 7.63 3.49 -16.75
N PHE A 63 7.24 2.84 -15.65
CA PHE A 63 7.05 1.40 -15.60
C PHE A 63 5.95 0.96 -16.56
N ALA A 64 4.82 1.68 -16.63
CA ALA A 64 3.73 1.37 -17.56
C ALA A 64 4.19 1.46 -19.03
N LEU A 65 5.00 2.46 -19.39
CA LEU A 65 5.58 2.59 -20.73
C LEU A 65 6.53 1.44 -21.05
N VAL A 66 7.42 1.07 -20.12
CA VAL A 66 8.30 -0.10 -20.25
C VAL A 66 7.48 -1.38 -20.38
N ALA A 67 6.44 -1.54 -19.57
CA ALA A 67 5.55 -2.69 -19.61
C ALA A 67 4.85 -2.81 -20.96
N LEU A 68 4.28 -1.72 -21.48
CA LEU A 68 3.67 -1.70 -22.82
C LEU A 68 4.68 -2.02 -23.92
N TYR A 69 5.92 -1.53 -23.81
CA TYR A 69 6.97 -1.85 -24.78
C TYR A 69 7.30 -3.35 -24.80
N PHE A 70 7.39 -4.00 -23.65
CA PHE A 70 7.74 -5.44 -23.55
C PHE A 70 6.54 -6.40 -23.53
N ALA A 71 5.30 -5.88 -23.47
CA ALA A 71 4.08 -6.69 -23.42
C ALA A 71 3.86 -7.44 -24.73
N ARG A 72 3.43 -8.71 -24.63
CA ARG A 72 3.06 -9.54 -25.78
C ARG A 72 1.67 -10.12 -25.56
N PRO A 73 0.63 -9.26 -25.49
CA PRO A 73 -0.71 -9.70 -25.13
C PRO A 73 -1.26 -10.69 -26.17
N SER A 74 -1.92 -11.74 -25.69
CA SER A 74 -2.71 -12.69 -26.47
C SER A 74 -4.14 -12.74 -25.93
N TRP A 75 -5.08 -13.35 -26.66
CA TRP A 75 -6.46 -13.48 -26.16
C TRP A 75 -6.50 -14.24 -24.85
N ASP A 76 -5.73 -15.33 -24.73
CA ASP A 76 -5.64 -16.12 -23.50
C ASP A 76 -5.09 -15.32 -22.33
N SER A 77 -4.03 -14.52 -22.54
CA SER A 77 -3.45 -13.71 -21.47
C SER A 77 -4.41 -12.62 -21.00
N ILE A 78 -5.12 -11.98 -21.94
CA ILE A 78 -6.15 -10.98 -21.64
C ILE A 78 -7.31 -11.63 -20.87
N MET A 79 -7.81 -12.77 -21.32
CA MET A 79 -8.89 -13.51 -20.64
C MET A 79 -8.47 -13.99 -19.25
N LEU A 80 -7.20 -14.30 -19.03
CA LEU A 80 -6.66 -14.62 -17.71
C LEU A 80 -6.57 -13.37 -16.81
N GLY A 81 -6.13 -12.24 -17.35
CA GLY A 81 -5.96 -11.00 -16.59
C GLY A 81 -7.27 -10.30 -16.23
N LEU A 82 -8.27 -10.35 -17.12
CA LEU A 82 -9.52 -9.59 -16.99
C LEU A 82 -10.31 -9.91 -15.70
N PRO A 83 -10.52 -11.19 -15.30
CA PRO A 83 -11.18 -11.50 -14.03
C PRO A 83 -10.42 -10.95 -12.82
N VAL A 84 -9.08 -10.97 -12.85
CA VAL A 84 -8.24 -10.47 -11.76
C VAL A 84 -8.36 -8.93 -11.65
N ILE A 85 -8.40 -8.23 -12.79
CA ILE A 85 -8.68 -6.78 -12.84
C ILE A 85 -10.07 -6.48 -12.27
N ALA A 86 -11.08 -7.23 -12.70
CA ALA A 86 -12.47 -7.04 -12.25
C ALA A 86 -12.62 -7.28 -10.74
N ILE A 87 -11.99 -8.32 -10.20
CA ILE A 87 -11.95 -8.58 -8.75
C ILE A 87 -11.27 -7.40 -8.03
N GLY A 88 -10.12 -6.96 -8.54
CA GLY A 88 -9.39 -5.84 -7.95
C GLY A 88 -10.21 -4.55 -7.91
N GLU A 89 -10.90 -4.24 -9.00
CA GLU A 89 -11.76 -3.05 -9.05
C GLU A 89 -13.02 -3.20 -8.18
N GLY A 90 -13.61 -4.39 -8.13
CA GLY A 90 -14.71 -4.69 -7.20
C GLY A 90 -14.31 -4.44 -5.75
N VAL A 91 -13.12 -4.88 -5.33
CA VAL A 91 -12.57 -4.60 -3.99
C VAL A 91 -12.39 -3.10 -3.77
N ARG A 92 -11.90 -2.36 -4.76
CA ARG A 92 -11.73 -0.89 -4.65
C ARG A 92 -13.06 -0.17 -4.51
N ILE A 93 -14.05 -0.50 -5.34
CA ILE A 93 -15.39 0.07 -5.26
C ILE A 93 -15.99 -0.22 -3.88
N TRP A 94 -15.92 -1.47 -3.43
CA TRP A 94 -16.41 -1.89 -2.13
C TRP A 94 -15.77 -1.11 -0.97
N ALA A 95 -14.44 -0.95 -1.00
CA ALA A 95 -13.71 -0.17 -0.01
C ALA A 95 -14.02 1.33 -0.09
N SER A 96 -14.16 1.87 -1.29
CA SER A 96 -14.46 3.28 -1.51
C SER A 96 -15.85 3.64 -0.98
N GLY A 97 -16.81 2.72 -1.07
CA GLY A 97 -18.15 2.88 -0.50
C GLY A 97 -18.26 2.69 1.02
N HIS A 98 -17.18 2.31 1.71
CA HIS A 98 -17.16 2.19 3.18
C HIS A 98 -16.31 3.25 3.87
N ILE A 99 -15.29 3.80 3.18
CA ILE A 99 -14.31 4.67 3.84
C ILE A 99 -14.81 6.10 4.03
N GLN A 100 -14.80 6.55 5.27
CA GLN A 100 -15.06 7.95 5.63
C GLN A 100 -13.74 8.65 5.98
N LYS A 101 -13.02 9.11 4.95
CA LYS A 101 -11.66 9.67 5.09
C LYS A 101 -11.60 10.79 6.13
N MET A 102 -10.74 10.61 7.13
CA MET A 102 -10.47 11.55 8.24
C MET A 102 -11.68 11.90 9.13
N ALA A 103 -12.84 11.26 8.94
CA ALA A 103 -14.01 11.45 9.80
C ALA A 103 -14.03 10.46 10.96
N GLU A 104 -13.67 9.20 10.70
CA GLU A 104 -13.66 8.11 11.70
C GLU A 104 -12.66 7.02 11.31
N VAL A 105 -12.37 6.11 12.25
CA VAL A 105 -11.68 4.86 11.94
C VAL A 105 -12.70 3.85 11.40
N THR A 106 -12.78 3.72 10.07
CA THR A 106 -13.64 2.70 9.43
C THR A 106 -13.12 1.29 9.76
N ARG A 107 -13.96 0.45 10.39
CA ARG A 107 -13.60 -0.92 10.85
C ARG A 107 -14.48 -2.02 10.27
N THR A 108 -15.41 -1.66 9.40
CA THR A 108 -16.45 -2.55 8.86
C THR A 108 -16.24 -2.82 7.37
N GLY A 109 -16.97 -3.79 6.83
CA GLY A 109 -16.83 -4.15 5.42
C GLY A 109 -15.39 -4.61 5.10
N PRO A 110 -14.78 -4.14 4.01
CA PRO A 110 -13.46 -4.57 3.61
C PRO A 110 -12.35 -4.10 4.57
N TYR A 111 -12.59 -3.03 5.33
CA TYR A 111 -11.65 -2.55 6.36
C TYR A 111 -11.64 -3.45 7.60
N SER A 112 -12.61 -4.36 7.75
CA SER A 112 -12.53 -5.40 8.79
C SER A 112 -11.56 -6.53 8.42
N LEU A 113 -11.28 -6.73 7.13
CA LEU A 113 -10.41 -7.81 6.63
C LEU A 113 -8.94 -7.42 6.65
N CYS A 114 -8.63 -6.20 6.22
CA CYS A 114 -7.31 -5.63 6.20
C CYS A 114 -7.40 -4.10 6.28
N ARG A 115 -6.33 -3.43 6.69
CA ARG A 115 -6.33 -1.97 6.85
C ARG A 115 -6.28 -1.20 5.54
N HIS A 116 -5.80 -1.85 4.48
CA HIS A 116 -5.49 -1.24 3.18
C HIS A 116 -6.21 -1.91 1.99
N PRO A 117 -7.54 -2.09 2.03
CA PRO A 117 -8.26 -2.81 0.97
C PRO A 117 -8.23 -2.09 -0.38
N LEU A 118 -8.10 -0.75 -0.41
CA LEU A 118 -7.90 0.00 -1.66
C LEU A 118 -6.58 -0.38 -2.35
N TYR A 119 -5.51 -0.57 -1.57
CA TYR A 119 -4.22 -1.02 -2.08
C TYR A 119 -4.25 -2.49 -2.47
N LEU A 120 -5.01 -3.33 -1.75
CA LEU A 120 -5.22 -4.72 -2.14
C LEU A 120 -5.90 -4.81 -3.50
N GLY A 121 -6.96 -4.03 -3.74
CA GLY A 121 -7.60 -3.96 -5.05
C GLY A 121 -6.65 -3.44 -6.14
N HIS A 122 -5.80 -2.45 -5.83
CA HIS A 122 -4.75 -1.99 -6.74
C HIS A 122 -3.72 -3.07 -7.07
N ALA A 123 -3.39 -3.94 -6.11
CA ALA A 123 -2.49 -5.08 -6.32
C ALA A 123 -3.09 -6.09 -7.30
N PHE A 124 -4.38 -6.42 -7.15
CA PHE A 124 -5.10 -7.29 -8.07
C PHE A 124 -5.19 -6.69 -9.49
N ILE A 125 -5.51 -5.40 -9.60
CA ILE A 125 -5.49 -4.71 -10.91
C ILE A 125 -4.11 -4.78 -11.55
N THR A 126 -3.06 -4.48 -10.79
CA THR A 126 -1.67 -4.53 -11.27
C THR A 126 -1.31 -5.94 -11.73
N LEU A 127 -1.63 -6.96 -10.93
CA LEU A 127 -1.42 -8.36 -11.27
C LEU A 127 -2.16 -8.75 -12.54
N GLY A 128 -3.43 -8.38 -12.67
CA GLY A 128 -4.24 -8.70 -13.84
C GLY A 128 -3.70 -8.06 -15.13
N PHE A 129 -3.23 -6.81 -15.09
CA PHE A 129 -2.56 -6.20 -16.24
C PHE A 129 -1.22 -6.87 -16.58
N LEU A 130 -0.45 -7.28 -15.57
CA LEU A 130 0.82 -7.97 -15.79
C LEU A 130 0.61 -9.39 -16.37
N LEU A 131 -0.46 -10.08 -15.96
CA LEU A 131 -0.89 -11.32 -16.59
C LEU A 131 -1.31 -11.08 -18.04
N ALA A 132 -2.11 -10.04 -18.30
CA ALA A 132 -2.53 -9.68 -19.65
C ALA A 132 -1.35 -9.31 -20.56
N ALA A 133 -0.29 -8.70 -20.01
CA ALA A 133 0.94 -8.38 -20.74
C ALA A 133 1.77 -9.62 -21.15
N ALA A 134 1.45 -10.81 -20.64
CA ALA A 134 2.04 -12.10 -21.00
C ALA A 134 3.58 -12.15 -20.95
N ASN A 135 4.18 -11.50 -19.94
CA ASN A 135 5.64 -11.46 -19.79
C ASN A 135 6.02 -11.65 -18.32
N LEU A 136 6.68 -12.78 -18.01
CA LEU A 136 7.06 -13.15 -16.65
C LEU A 136 8.00 -12.12 -15.99
N TRP A 137 8.92 -11.53 -16.76
CA TRP A 137 9.83 -10.51 -16.23
C TRP A 137 9.11 -9.24 -15.85
N LEU A 138 8.11 -8.83 -16.65
CA LEU A 138 7.24 -7.71 -16.29
C LEU A 138 6.42 -8.02 -15.03
N LEU A 139 5.92 -9.25 -14.90
CA LEU A 139 5.18 -9.67 -13.71
C LEU A 139 6.05 -9.54 -12.45
N LEU A 140 7.25 -10.10 -12.46
CA LEU A 140 8.18 -10.03 -11.32
C LEU A 140 8.60 -8.59 -11.02
N ALA A 141 9.01 -7.83 -12.04
CA ALA A 141 9.41 -6.44 -11.88
C ALA A 141 8.26 -5.57 -11.37
N GLY A 142 7.04 -5.78 -11.88
CA GLY A 142 5.85 -5.05 -11.46
C GLY A 142 5.46 -5.32 -10.02
N MET A 143 5.59 -6.56 -9.54
CA MET A 143 5.39 -6.88 -8.13
C MET A 143 6.41 -6.18 -7.22
N VAL A 144 7.69 -6.15 -7.63
CA VAL A 144 8.74 -5.42 -6.90
C VAL A 144 8.43 -3.91 -6.86
N VAL A 145 8.11 -3.32 -8.02
CA VAL A 145 7.74 -1.89 -8.12
C VAL A 145 6.53 -1.58 -7.26
N PHE A 146 5.50 -2.43 -7.27
CA PHE A 146 4.33 -2.29 -6.42
C PHE A 146 4.72 -2.24 -4.94
N LEU A 147 5.52 -3.20 -4.46
CA LEU A 147 5.94 -3.24 -3.05
C LEU A 147 6.77 -2.01 -2.67
N LEU A 148 7.72 -1.60 -3.52
CA LEU A 148 8.57 -0.43 -3.28
C LEU A 148 7.78 0.88 -3.20
N ILE A 149 6.66 0.97 -3.92
CA ILE A 149 5.82 2.16 -3.94
C ILE A 149 4.79 2.16 -2.80
N PHE A 150 4.09 1.04 -2.61
CA PHE A 150 2.88 1.03 -1.81
C PHE A 150 3.13 0.68 -0.34
N VAL A 151 4.12 -0.15 -0.01
CA VAL A 151 4.48 -0.42 1.40
C VAL A 151 4.86 0.86 2.16
N PRO A 152 5.74 1.74 1.63
CA PRO A 152 6.08 2.99 2.32
C PRO A 152 4.93 3.99 2.34
N THR A 153 4.08 3.98 1.31
CA THR A 153 2.87 4.83 1.27
C THR A 153 1.89 4.40 2.37
N MET A 154 1.61 3.10 2.51
CA MET A 154 0.77 2.55 3.58
C MET A 154 1.32 2.88 4.97
N ASP A 155 2.63 2.75 5.18
CA ASP A 155 3.29 3.13 6.44
C ASP A 155 3.07 4.61 6.79
N ARG A 156 3.15 5.50 5.79
CA ARG A 156 2.97 6.94 5.99
C ARG A 156 1.51 7.24 6.34
N GLU A 157 0.57 6.68 5.60
CA GLU A 157 -0.86 6.85 5.86
C GLU A 157 -1.24 6.35 7.25
N GLU A 158 -0.75 5.17 7.67
CA GLU A 158 -0.93 4.68 9.03
C GLU A 158 -0.34 5.67 10.05
N GLY A 159 0.84 6.23 9.79
CA GLY A 159 1.46 7.24 10.64
C GLY A 159 0.63 8.52 10.77
N ASP A 160 0.01 8.99 9.70
CA ASP A 160 -0.86 10.16 9.71
C ASP A 160 -2.18 9.86 10.43
N LEU A 161 -2.76 8.68 10.24
CA LEU A 161 -3.96 8.23 10.93
C LEU A 161 -3.73 8.04 12.44
N VAL A 162 -2.56 7.55 12.85
CA VAL A 162 -2.16 7.50 14.27
C VAL A 162 -2.02 8.92 14.85
N ARG A 163 -1.50 9.89 14.09
CA ARG A 163 -1.41 11.28 14.56
C ARG A 163 -2.78 11.93 14.71
N HIS A 164 -3.72 11.61 13.82
CA HIS A 164 -5.06 12.18 13.80
C HIS A 164 -6.00 11.54 14.82
N PHE A 165 -6.10 10.21 14.83
CA PHE A 165 -7.04 9.45 15.67
C PHE A 165 -6.42 8.88 16.96
N GLY A 166 -5.10 8.98 17.13
CA GLY A 166 -4.43 8.58 18.36
C GLY A 166 -4.59 7.09 18.69
N GLU A 167 -5.06 6.81 19.90
CA GLU A 167 -5.16 5.45 20.43
C GLU A 167 -6.23 4.60 19.72
N GLU A 168 -7.29 5.22 19.24
CA GLU A 168 -8.36 4.54 18.52
C GLU A 168 -7.82 3.80 17.29
N TYR A 169 -6.92 4.44 16.53
CA TYR A 169 -6.31 3.82 15.37
C TYR A 169 -5.26 2.77 15.76
N ARG A 170 -4.55 2.95 16.88
CA ARG A 170 -3.59 1.93 17.37
C ARG A 170 -4.27 0.62 17.75
N GLN A 171 -5.43 0.70 18.42
CA GLN A 171 -6.24 -0.48 18.73
C GLN A 171 -6.71 -1.19 17.46
N TYR A 172 -7.16 -0.42 16.46
CA TYR A 172 -7.51 -0.97 15.16
C TYR A 172 -6.31 -1.66 14.47
N MET A 173 -5.11 -1.08 14.55
CA MET A 173 -3.89 -1.70 14.03
C MET A 173 -3.51 -3.01 14.71
N GLN A 174 -3.89 -3.21 15.98
CA GLN A 174 -3.65 -4.47 16.67
C GLN A 174 -4.67 -5.55 16.25
N ALA A 175 -5.90 -5.14 15.94
CA ALA A 175 -7.00 -6.05 15.62
C ALA A 175 -7.03 -6.49 14.14
N VAL A 176 -6.60 -5.63 13.21
CA VAL A 176 -6.76 -5.86 11.76
C VAL A 176 -5.41 -5.89 11.05
N PRO A 177 -5.11 -6.94 10.25
CA PRO A 177 -3.84 -7.05 9.55
C PRO A 177 -3.67 -5.94 8.52
N ARG A 178 -2.42 -5.59 8.20
CA ARG A 178 -2.12 -4.48 7.29
C ARG A 178 -2.69 -4.71 5.88
N PHE A 179 -2.35 -5.83 5.26
CA PHE A 179 -2.57 -6.05 3.81
C PHE A 179 -3.15 -7.42 3.48
N ILE A 180 -2.57 -8.51 4.00
CA ILE A 180 -3.11 -9.86 3.78
C ILE A 180 -4.44 -9.97 4.54
N PRO A 181 -5.58 -10.20 3.85
CA PRO A 181 -6.89 -10.28 4.48
C PRO A 181 -6.97 -11.41 5.51
N ARG A 182 -7.64 -11.15 6.62
CA ARG A 182 -8.08 -12.17 7.57
C ARG A 182 -9.60 -12.11 7.70
N PHE A 183 -10.26 -13.26 7.70
CA PHE A 183 -11.71 -13.32 7.90
C PHE A 183 -12.12 -12.61 9.20
N SER A 184 -13.22 -11.87 9.14
CA SER A 184 -13.77 -11.09 10.25
C SER A 184 -15.29 -11.21 10.28
N ALA A 185 -15.86 -11.24 11.49
CA ALA A 185 -17.30 -11.21 11.69
C ALA A 185 -17.92 -9.85 11.29
N ASP A 186 -17.11 -8.79 11.24
CA ASP A 186 -17.55 -7.43 10.89
C ASP A 186 -17.61 -7.19 9.37
N LEU A 187 -17.38 -8.23 8.56
CA LEU A 187 -17.34 -8.15 7.11
C LEU A 187 -18.67 -7.68 6.49
N LEU A 188 -19.78 -8.15 7.05
CA LEU A 188 -21.12 -7.80 6.59
C LEU A 188 -21.72 -6.62 7.38
N ARG A 189 -20.96 -6.07 8.34
CA ARG A 189 -21.34 -4.86 9.06
C ARG A 189 -20.94 -3.63 8.25
N GLY A 190 -21.53 -2.50 8.61
CA GLY A 190 -21.40 -1.25 7.85
C GLY A 190 -22.43 -1.15 6.73
N ARG A 191 -22.61 0.06 6.20
CA ARG A 191 -23.48 0.31 5.05
C ARG A 191 -22.62 0.83 3.91
N PHE A 192 -22.72 0.17 2.77
CA PHE A 192 -22.11 0.65 1.54
C PHE A 192 -22.85 1.91 1.06
N ASP A 193 -22.10 2.95 0.71
CA ASP A 193 -22.64 4.22 0.25
C ASP A 193 -22.07 4.60 -1.14
N TRP A 194 -22.96 4.65 -2.14
CA TRP A 194 -22.63 5.06 -3.51
C TRP A 194 -22.20 6.52 -3.61
N SER A 195 -22.66 7.39 -2.71
CA SER A 195 -22.25 8.79 -2.69
C SER A 195 -20.75 8.94 -2.36
N LEU A 196 -20.20 8.03 -1.53
CA LEU A 196 -18.77 7.97 -1.25
C LEU A 196 -17.98 7.53 -2.48
N VAL A 197 -18.45 6.51 -3.21
CA VAL A 197 -17.82 6.06 -4.46
C VAL A 197 -17.75 7.20 -5.49
N ALA A 198 -18.86 7.93 -5.65
CA ALA A 198 -18.92 9.10 -6.53
C ALA A 198 -17.99 10.22 -6.05
N LYS A 199 -17.97 10.53 -4.75
CA LYS A 199 -17.10 11.53 -4.12
C LYS A 199 -15.61 11.21 -4.33
N HIS A 200 -15.25 9.92 -4.26
CA HIS A 200 -13.88 9.45 -4.50
C HIS A 200 -13.53 9.35 -5.98
N ARG A 201 -14.48 9.60 -6.90
CA ARG A 201 -14.29 9.58 -8.35
C ARG A 201 -13.74 8.25 -8.87
N GLU A 202 -14.22 7.13 -8.33
CA GLU A 202 -13.77 5.79 -8.78
C GLU A 202 -14.00 5.57 -10.29
N TRP A 203 -14.95 6.28 -10.89
CA TRP A 203 -15.15 6.31 -12.35
C TRP A 203 -13.87 6.64 -13.13
N ASN A 204 -13.01 7.51 -12.60
CA ASN A 204 -11.73 7.83 -13.24
C ASN A 204 -10.81 6.61 -13.30
N ASN A 205 -10.84 5.77 -12.26
CA ASN A 205 -10.07 4.55 -12.26
C ASN A 205 -10.63 3.57 -13.29
N VAL A 206 -11.95 3.34 -13.30
CA VAL A 206 -12.63 2.48 -14.29
C VAL A 206 -12.29 2.91 -15.73
N LEU A 207 -12.36 4.21 -16.03
CA LEU A 207 -11.98 4.74 -17.34
C LEU A 207 -10.51 4.47 -17.68
N GLY A 208 -9.62 4.62 -16.70
CA GLY A 208 -8.21 4.26 -16.84
C GLY A 208 -8.00 2.77 -17.12
N LEU A 209 -8.74 1.88 -16.45
CA LEU A 209 -8.70 0.44 -16.68
C LEU A 209 -9.15 0.09 -18.11
N ILE A 210 -10.28 0.67 -18.54
CA ILE A 210 -10.80 0.49 -19.90
C ILE A 210 -9.77 0.98 -20.93
N GLY A 211 -9.21 2.17 -20.74
CA GLY A 211 -8.17 2.72 -21.62
C GLY A 211 -6.92 1.83 -21.68
N GLY A 212 -6.48 1.28 -20.54
CA GLY A 212 -5.35 0.35 -20.48
C GLY A 212 -5.62 -0.97 -21.22
N LEU A 213 -6.83 -1.53 -21.07
CA LEU A 213 -7.24 -2.75 -21.79
C LEU A 213 -7.34 -2.51 -23.30
N ILE A 214 -7.95 -1.41 -23.72
CA ILE A 214 -7.98 -1.00 -25.13
C ILE A 214 -6.55 -0.85 -25.66
N GLY A 215 -5.66 -0.19 -24.90
CA GLY A 215 -4.25 -0.05 -25.26
C GLY A 215 -3.55 -1.39 -25.47
N LEU A 216 -3.80 -2.38 -24.60
CA LEU A 216 -3.24 -3.73 -24.76
C LEU A 216 -3.81 -4.47 -25.98
N VAL A 217 -5.11 -4.34 -26.26
CA VAL A 217 -5.74 -4.96 -27.44
C VAL A 217 -5.18 -4.33 -28.72
N LEU A 218 -5.09 -3.00 -28.79
CA LEU A 218 -4.50 -2.31 -29.94
C LEU A 218 -3.03 -2.68 -30.14
N LEU A 219 -2.27 -2.80 -29.05
CA LEU A 219 -0.88 -3.23 -29.08
C LEU A 219 -0.74 -4.66 -29.61
N GLY A 220 -1.59 -5.59 -29.15
CA GLY A 220 -1.55 -6.97 -29.61
C GLY A 220 -1.92 -7.10 -31.09
N TRP A 221 -2.94 -6.35 -31.53
CA TRP A 221 -3.31 -6.28 -32.94
C TRP A 221 -2.18 -5.71 -33.81
N TRP A 222 -1.55 -4.60 -33.37
CA TRP A 222 -0.41 -4.00 -34.07
C TRP A 222 0.81 -4.94 -34.15
N ARG A 223 1.01 -5.80 -33.15
CA ARG A 223 2.10 -6.79 -33.12
C ARG A 223 1.76 -8.11 -33.81
N GLY A 224 0.52 -8.29 -34.28
CA GLY A 224 0.05 -9.55 -34.86
C GLY A 224 -0.02 -10.69 -33.84
N SER A 225 -0.15 -10.40 -32.55
CA SER A 225 -0.28 -11.39 -31.48
C SER A 225 -1.73 -11.65 -31.04
N LEU A 226 -2.68 -10.89 -31.62
CA LEU A 226 -4.14 -11.01 -31.43
C LEU A 226 -4.86 -11.20 -32.77
#